data_AF-A0A7X3MK48-F1
#
_entry.id   AF-A0A7X3MK48-F1
#
_cell.length_a   1.000
_cell.length_b   1.000
_cell.length_c   1.000
_cell.angle_alpha   90.00
_cell.angle_beta   90.00
_cell.angle_gamma   90.00
#
_symmetry.space_group_name_H-M   'P 1'
#
loop_
_entity.id
_entity.type
_entity.pdbx_description
1 polymer ?
#
loop_
_entity_poly.entity_id
_entity_poly.type
_entity_poly.pdbx_seq_one_letter_code
_entity_poly.pdbx_strand_id
1 'polypeptide(L)'
;MAGLTSQIKKCIEGKLEQGFDKFIIFPFGDIGMQVKRILNVSYGIQEAYVLDNHLCKYNLKIRELSYLEKIDCRDYCLILSSIDQNIYDSLKADVVKYLKNENIAEISGVSSSAGG
;
A
#
# COMPACT_ATOMS: atom_id res chain seq x y z
N MET A 1 -4.36 13.32 -18.32
CA MET A 1 -4.00 12.98 -16.93
C MET A 1 -4.41 11.54 -16.68
N ALA A 2 -3.53 10.69 -16.14
CA ALA A 2 -3.91 9.34 -15.76
C ALA A 2 -4.75 9.41 -14.47
N GLY A 3 -5.93 8.78 -14.46
CA GLY A 3 -6.77 8.71 -13.25
C GLY A 3 -6.14 7.85 -12.15
N LEU A 4 -6.55 8.04 -10.90
CA LEU A 4 -6.05 7.30 -9.72
C LEU A 4 -6.07 5.78 -9.93
N THR A 5 -7.13 5.23 -10.54
CA THR A 5 -7.21 3.81 -10.91
C THR A 5 -6.03 3.36 -11.77
N SER A 6 -5.60 4.17 -12.75
CA SER A 6 -4.47 3.82 -13.62
C SER A 6 -3.14 3.89 -12.85
N GLN A 7 -3.00 4.80 -11.88
CA GLN A 7 -1.81 4.86 -11.03
C GLN A 7 -1.73 3.64 -10.11
N ILE A 8 -2.84 3.23 -9.50
CA ILE A 8 -2.93 2.02 -8.69
C ILE A 8 -2.55 0.79 -9.51
N LYS A 9 -3.12 0.65 -10.72
CA LYS A 9 -2.81 -0.47 -11.63
C LYS A 9 -1.33 -0.54 -11.95
N LYS A 10 -0.71 0.57 -12.37
CA LYS A 10 0.73 0.65 -12.65
C LYS A 10 1.59 0.30 -11.42
N CYS A 11 1.17 0.74 -10.24
CA CYS A 11 1.85 0.43 -8.99
C CYS A 11 1.83 -1.08 -8.69
N ILE A 12 0.67 -1.73 -8.84
CA ILE A 12 0.51 -3.17 -8.66
C ILE A 12 1.31 -3.94 -9.72
N GLU A 13 1.13 -3.60 -11.00
CA GLU A 13 1.80 -4.25 -12.14
C GLU A 13 3.33 -4.19 -11.99
N GLY A 14 3.89 -3.03 -11.62
CA GLY A 14 5.34 -2.91 -11.41
C GLY A 14 5.88 -3.80 -10.29
N LYS A 15 5.08 -4.12 -9.27
CA LYS A 15 5.48 -5.06 -8.21
C LYS A 15 5.27 -6.52 -8.60
N LEU A 16 4.24 -6.81 -9.39
CA LEU A 16 4.06 -8.14 -9.99
C LEU A 16 5.24 -8.49 -10.91
N GLU A 17 5.71 -7.54 -11.73
CA GLU A 17 6.89 -7.71 -12.59
C GLU A 17 8.19 -7.93 -11.80
N GLN A 18 8.26 -7.44 -10.57
CA GLN A 18 9.36 -7.70 -9.63
C GLN A 18 9.24 -9.05 -8.91
N GLY A 19 8.17 -9.81 -9.16
CA GLY A 19 7.94 -11.15 -8.60
C GLY A 19 7.17 -11.17 -7.28
N PHE A 20 6.63 -10.04 -6.82
CA PHE A 20 5.77 -10.02 -5.63
C PHE A 20 4.38 -10.54 -5.95
N ASP A 21 3.84 -11.44 -5.11
CA ASP A 21 2.48 -11.96 -5.20
C ASP A 21 1.69 -11.82 -3.88
N LYS A 22 2.35 -11.49 -2.77
CA LYS A 22 1.74 -11.26 -1.46
C LYS A 22 1.71 -9.78 -1.12
N PHE A 23 0.51 -9.20 -1.16
CA PHE A 23 0.31 -7.77 -0.93
C PHE A 23 -0.27 -7.47 0.45
N ILE A 24 0.22 -6.39 1.07
CA ILE A 24 -0.33 -5.77 2.27
C ILE A 24 -0.85 -4.39 1.88
N ILE A 25 -2.01 -3.97 2.39
CA ILE A 25 -2.58 -2.65 2.11
C ILE A 25 -2.54 -1.80 3.37
N PHE A 26 -1.94 -0.61 3.32
CA PHE A 26 -1.87 0.32 4.45
C PHE A 26 -1.73 1.78 3.99
N PRO A 27 -2.46 2.75 4.55
CA PRO A 27 -3.63 2.61 5.41
C PRO A 27 -4.90 2.23 4.62
N PHE A 28 -5.93 1.72 5.29
CA PHE A 28 -7.16 1.24 4.65
C PHE A 28 -8.26 2.30 4.54
N GLY A 29 -7.91 3.51 4.09
CA GLY A 29 -8.85 4.56 3.70
C GLY A 29 -9.45 4.35 2.30
N ASP A 30 -9.98 5.41 1.69
CA ASP A 30 -10.63 5.33 0.35
C ASP A 30 -9.70 4.77 -0.73
N ILE A 31 -8.44 5.18 -0.73
CA ILE A 31 -7.44 4.67 -1.67
C ILE A 31 -7.14 3.20 -1.38
N GLY A 32 -7.02 2.81 -0.10
CA GLY A 32 -6.82 1.42 0.29
C GLY A 32 -7.98 0.51 -0.15
N MET A 33 -9.22 0.99 -0.04
CA MET A 33 -10.40 0.28 -0.55
C MET A 33 -10.38 0.14 -2.08
N GLN A 34 -9.94 1.18 -2.80
CA GLN A 34 -9.77 1.11 -4.26
C GLN A 34 -8.65 0.14 -4.66
N VAL A 35 -7.52 0.16 -3.96
CA VAL A 35 -6.41 -0.79 -4.14
C VAL A 35 -6.91 -2.22 -3.97
N LYS A 36 -7.59 -2.52 -2.85
CA LYS A 36 -8.18 -3.85 -2.60
C LYS A 36 -9.12 -4.26 -3.70
N ARG A 37 -10.04 -3.38 -4.13
CA ARG A 37 -10.98 -3.69 -5.22
C ARG A 37 -10.24 -4.00 -6.52
N ILE A 38 -9.23 -3.21 -6.87
CA ILE A 38 -8.46 -3.40 -8.11
C ILE A 38 -7.65 -4.70 -8.04
N LEU A 39 -6.93 -4.93 -6.94
CA LEU A 39 -6.16 -6.14 -6.70
C LEU A 39 -7.03 -7.40 -6.85
N ASN A 40 -8.17 -7.42 -6.17
CA ASN A 40 -9.01 -8.60 -6.07
C ASN A 40 -9.85 -8.82 -7.34
N VAL A 41 -10.37 -7.76 -7.96
CA VAL A 41 -11.27 -7.87 -9.13
C VAL A 41 -10.50 -7.86 -10.45
N SER A 42 -9.47 -7.02 -10.59
CA SER A 42 -8.74 -6.90 -11.87
C SER A 42 -7.64 -7.94 -12.01
N TYR A 43 -6.96 -8.29 -10.91
CA TYR A 43 -5.81 -9.19 -10.93
C TYR A 43 -6.08 -10.54 -10.26
N GLY A 44 -7.23 -10.73 -9.62
CA GLY A 44 -7.59 -11.99 -8.96
C GLY A 44 -6.77 -12.30 -7.71
N ILE A 45 -5.99 -11.33 -7.21
CA ILE A 45 -5.09 -11.50 -6.06
C ILE A 45 -5.83 -11.02 -4.81
N GLN A 46 -5.89 -11.84 -3.77
CA GLN A 46 -6.35 -11.39 -2.45
C GLN A 46 -5.16 -10.81 -1.70
N GLU A 47 -5.36 -9.68 -1.04
CA GLU A 47 -4.36 -9.15 -0.13
C GLU A 47 -4.14 -10.12 1.04
N ALA A 48 -2.90 -10.23 1.50
CA ALA A 48 -2.56 -11.05 2.66
C ALA A 48 -3.02 -10.39 3.96
N TYR A 49 -2.85 -9.08 4.07
CA TYR A 49 -3.27 -8.30 5.22
C TYR A 49 -3.79 -6.92 4.82
N VAL A 50 -4.80 -6.46 5.54
CA VAL A 50 -5.26 -5.08 5.52
C VAL A 50 -4.89 -4.44 6.85
N LEU A 51 -4.16 -3.33 6.78
CA LEU A 51 -3.70 -2.60 7.95
C LEU A 51 -4.30 -1.19 7.98
N ASP A 52 -4.73 -0.76 9.16
CA ASP A 52 -5.15 0.61 9.44
C ASP A 52 -5.19 0.85 10.95
N ASN A 53 -4.55 1.93 11.42
CA ASN A 53 -4.44 2.23 12.86
C ASN A 53 -5.74 2.78 13.47
N HIS A 54 -6.71 3.19 12.64
CA HIS A 54 -8.01 3.67 13.08
C HIS A 54 -9.09 2.61 12.89
N LEU A 55 -9.23 2.04 11.69
CA LEU A 55 -10.28 1.08 11.36
C LEU A 55 -10.12 -0.27 12.06
N CYS A 56 -8.90 -0.65 12.49
CA CYS A 56 -8.70 -1.86 13.29
C CYS A 56 -9.52 -1.88 14.59
N LYS A 57 -9.88 -0.70 15.12
CA LYS A 57 -10.73 -0.55 16.31
C LYS A 57 -12.17 -1.00 16.08
N TYR A 58 -12.63 -0.96 14.83
CA TYR A 58 -14.03 -1.22 14.47
C TYR A 58 -14.19 -2.50 13.61
N ASN A 59 -13.13 -2.93 12.94
CA ASN A 59 -13.14 -4.11 12.09
C ASN A 59 -12.00 -5.07 12.46
N LEU A 60 -12.36 -6.18 13.10
CA LEU A 60 -11.40 -7.19 13.61
C LEU A 60 -10.58 -7.89 12.51
N LYS A 61 -10.96 -7.76 11.24
CA LYS A 61 -10.19 -8.26 10.09
C LYS A 61 -9.06 -7.32 9.67
N ILE A 62 -9.09 -6.07 10.14
CA ILE A 62 -8.06 -5.07 9.92
C ILE A 62 -7.12 -5.08 11.12
N ARG A 63 -5.81 -5.12 10.87
CA ARG A 63 -4.79 -5.03 11.93
C ARG A 63 -4.23 -3.61 12.00
N GLU A 64 -3.66 -3.25 13.14
CA GLU A 64 -2.80 -2.06 13.23
C GLU A 64 -1.43 -2.34 12.60
N LEU A 65 -0.68 -1.29 12.28
CA LEU A 65 0.62 -1.40 11.62
C LEU A 65 1.65 -2.23 12.42
N SER A 66 1.62 -2.13 13.75
CA SER A 66 2.52 -2.89 14.65
C SER A 66 2.35 -4.40 14.54
N TYR A 67 1.28 -4.89 13.90
CA TYR A 67 1.14 -6.31 13.58
C TYR A 67 2.29 -6.84 12.71
N LEU A 68 2.96 -5.98 11.93
CA LEU A 68 4.11 -6.35 11.12
C LEU A 68 5.28 -6.90 11.95
N GLU A 69 5.38 -6.55 13.24
CA GLU A 69 6.39 -7.11 14.17
C GLU A 69 6.22 -8.63 14.39
N LYS A 70 5.01 -9.14 14.12
CA LYS A 70 4.63 -10.53 14.43
C LYS A 70 4.75 -11.45 13.22
N ILE A 71 5.14 -10.93 12.05
CA ILE A 71 5.22 -11.69 10.81
C ILE A 71 6.57 -11.45 10.11
N ASP A 72 6.99 -12.43 9.32
CA ASP A 72 8.14 -12.29 8.43
C ASP A 72 7.75 -11.50 7.18
N CYS A 73 8.22 -10.26 7.06
CA CYS A 73 7.85 -9.35 5.98
C CYS A 73 8.65 -9.53 4.68
N ARG A 74 9.62 -10.46 4.61
CA ARG A 74 10.56 -10.58 3.48
C ARG A 74 9.90 -10.78 2.12
N ASP A 75 8.82 -11.57 2.07
CA ASP A 75 8.11 -11.92 0.83
C ASP A 75 6.89 -11.04 0.56
N TYR A 76 6.63 -10.03 1.41
CA TYR A 76 5.46 -9.18 1.27
C TYR A 76 5.82 -7.87 0.58
N CYS A 77 4.90 -7.39 -0.25
CA CYS A 77 4.90 -6.03 -0.75
C CYS A 77 3.80 -5.23 -0.05
N LEU A 78 4.16 -4.13 0.63
CA LEU A 78 3.18 -3.21 1.20
C LEU A 78 2.86 -2.11 0.20
N ILE A 79 1.59 -1.97 -0.17
CA ILE A 79 1.09 -0.83 -0.93
C ILE A 79 0.74 0.29 0.05
N LEU A 80 1.51 1.38 -0.02
CA LEU A 80 1.28 2.59 0.76
C LEU A 80 0.14 3.40 0.11
N SER A 81 -1.07 3.20 0.61
CA SER A 81 -2.31 3.71 0.03
C SER A 81 -2.74 5.07 0.57
N SER A 82 -1.81 6.04 0.57
CA SER A 82 -2.08 7.45 0.86
C SER A 82 -1.40 8.35 -0.17
N ILE A 83 -2.09 9.41 -0.58
CA ILE A 83 -1.53 10.50 -1.41
C ILE A 83 -1.59 11.86 -0.69
N ASP A 84 -2.05 11.88 0.57
CA ASP A 84 -2.08 13.10 1.37
C ASP A 84 -0.67 13.41 1.87
N GLN A 85 -0.06 14.43 1.24
CA GLN A 85 1.30 14.88 1.53
C GLN A 85 1.51 15.28 2.99
N ASN A 86 0.46 15.69 3.71
CA ASN A 86 0.59 16.10 5.12
C ASN A 86 0.90 14.92 6.05
N ILE A 87 0.51 13.71 5.66
CA ILE A 87 0.69 12.49 6.48
C ILE A 87 1.59 11.45 5.81
N TYR A 88 1.89 11.62 4.51
CA TYR A 88 2.63 10.65 3.71
C TYR A 88 3.98 10.30 4.32
N ASP A 89 4.81 11.31 4.62
CA ASP A 89 6.15 11.10 5.16
C ASP A 89 6.13 10.41 6.51
N SER A 90 5.14 10.74 7.36
CA SER A 90 4.95 10.06 8.65
C SER A 90 4.58 8.60 8.47
N LEU A 91 3.63 8.30 7.57
CA LEU A 91 3.23 6.92 7.28
C LEU A 91 4.40 6.11 6.72
N LYS A 92 5.16 6.69 5.78
CA LYS A 92 6.34 6.05 5.21
C LYS A 92 7.41 5.80 6.28
N ALA A 93 7.69 6.78 7.14
CA ALA A 93 8.62 6.65 8.25
C ALA A 93 8.23 5.53 9.23
N ASP A 94 6.94 5.28 9.42
CA ASP A 94 6.46 4.17 10.24
C ASP A 94 6.59 2.81 9.53
N VAL A 95 6.30 2.74 8.23
CA VAL A 95 6.40 1.49 7.45
C VAL A 95 7.85 1.01 7.31
N VAL A 96 8.80 1.91 7.09
CA VAL A 96 10.22 1.54 6.87
C VAL A 96 10.89 0.95 8.11
N LYS A 97 10.24 1.01 9.28
CA LYS A 97 10.66 0.30 10.50
C LYS A 97 10.50 -1.22 10.35
N TYR A 98 9.62 -1.66 9.45
CA TYR A 98 9.22 -3.06 9.28
C TYR A 98 9.59 -3.64 7.91
N LEU A 99 9.55 -2.83 6.85
CA LEU A 99 9.87 -3.25 5.48
C LEU A 99 11.02 -2.43 4.90
N LYS A 100 11.80 -3.07 4.02
CA LYS A 100 12.74 -2.36 3.17
C LYS A 100 12.00 -1.52 2.13
N ASN A 101 12.61 -0.42 1.69
CA ASN A 101 12.02 0.45 0.66
C ASN A 101 11.67 -0.31 -0.64
N GLU A 102 12.46 -1.32 -1.03
CA GLU A 102 12.16 -2.16 -2.20
C GLU A 102 10.85 -2.96 -2.07
N ASN A 103 10.40 -3.25 -0.85
CA ASN A 103 9.16 -3.95 -0.56
C ASN A 103 7.95 -3.00 -0.41
N ILE A 104 8.15 -1.68 -0.52
CA ILE A 104 7.08 -0.69 -0.43
C ILE A 104 6.68 -0.27 -1.86
N ALA A 105 5.38 -0.29 -2.15
CA ALA A 105 4.80 0.19 -3.39
C ALA A 105 4.10 1.53 -3.13
N GLU A 106 4.60 2.58 -3.77
CA GLU A 106 4.10 3.94 -3.60
C GLU A 106 3.18 4.27 -4.78
N ILE A 107 1.94 4.67 -4.49
CA ILE A 107 1.02 5.13 -5.53
C ILE A 107 1.48 6.53 -5.93
N SER A 108 2.12 6.64 -7.09
CA SER A 108 2.61 7.93 -7.59
C SER A 108 1.45 8.84 -7.98
N GLY A 109 0.93 9.57 -6.99
CA GLY A 109 0.15 10.77 -7.17
C GLY A 109 1.01 11.97 -6.84
N VAL A 110 1.84 12.41 -7.79
CA VAL A 110 2.40 13.76 -7.97
C VAL A 110 3.49 13.64 -9.04
N SER A 111 3.29 14.34 -10.15
CA SER A 111 4.37 14.70 -11.05
C SER A 111 5.42 15.49 -10.27
N SER A 112 6.63 14.95 -10.14
CA SER A 112 7.79 15.78 -9.83
C SER A 112 8.03 16.72 -11.00
N SER A 113 7.35 17.87 -11.02
CA SER A 113 7.88 19.06 -11.68
C SER A 113 8.87 19.70 -10.70
N ALA A 114 10.06 19.12 -10.60
CA ALA A 114 11.26 19.93 -10.43
C ALA A 114 11.68 20.26 -11.88
N GLY A 115 11.48 21.44 -12.45
CA GLY A 115 11.48 22.77 -11.83
C GLY A 115 12.91 23.29 -11.82
N GLY A 116 13.33 23.91 -12.92
CA GLY A 116 14.52 24.76 -13.02
C GLY A 116 15.83 24.04 -13.31
#